data_AF-A0A4Y1PZK3-F1
#
_entry.id   AF-A0A4Y1PZK3-F1
#
_cell.length_a   1.000
_cell.length_b   1.000
_cell.length_c   1.000
_cell.angle_alpha   90.00
_cell.angle_beta   90.00
_cell.angle_gamma   90.00
#
_symmetry.space_group_name_H-M   'P 1'
#
loop_
_entity.id
_entity.type
_entity.pdbx_description
1 polymer ?
#
loop_
_entity_poly.entity_id
_entity_poly.type
_entity_poly.pdbx_seq_one_letter_code
_entity_poly.pdbx_strand_id
1 'polypeptide(L)' 'ALVAVNLEAAGFKKYRCDRPMPLGVNLNSLTKVLRCAKDDDICVIKASDDADILHLTYEAKNSDRFAEYE' A
#
# COMPACT_ATOMS: atom_id res chain seq x y z
N ALA A 1 19.30 -8.80 13.58
CA ALA A 1 17.97 -9.09 14.15
C ALA A 1 17.02 -9.43 13.01
N LEU A 2 16.08 -10.35 13.21
CA LEU A 2 15.05 -10.71 12.22
C LEU A 2 13.74 -9.97 12.55
N VAL A 3 13.08 -9.42 11.54
CA VAL A 3 11.76 -8.79 11.67
C VAL A 3 10.81 -9.50 10.72
N ALA A 4 9.65 -9.91 11.23
CA ALA A 4 8.59 -10.54 10.46
C ALA A 4 7.26 -9.83 10.75
N VAL A 5 6.48 -9.59 9.71
CA VAL A 5 5.16 -8.95 9.78
C VAL A 5 4.18 -9.82 9.00
N ASN A 6 2.99 -10.03 9.57
CA ASN A 6 1.90 -10.72 8.91
C ASN A 6 0.63 -9.85 9.02
N LEU A 7 0.02 -9.53 7.88
CA LEU A 7 -1.23 -8.80 7.80
C LEU A 7 -2.29 -9.73 7.22
N GLU A 8 -3.25 -10.13 8.05
CA GLU A 8 -4.32 -11.01 7.61
C GLU A 8 -5.31 -10.28 6.70
N ALA A 9 -5.87 -10.99 5.72
CA ALA A 9 -6.85 -10.42 4.78
C ALA A 9 -8.06 -9.78 5.49
N ALA A 10 -8.47 -10.32 6.64
CA ALA A 10 -9.56 -9.79 7.46
C ALA A 10 -9.26 -8.40 8.07
N GLY A 11 -7.98 -8.01 8.15
CA GLY A 11 -7.56 -6.68 8.61
C GLY A 11 -7.76 -5.57 7.59
N PHE A 12 -8.09 -5.91 6.33
CA PHE A 12 -8.29 -4.94 5.27
C PHE A 12 -9.77 -4.73 4.98
N LYS A 13 -10.17 -3.47 4.74
CA LYS A 13 -11.54 -3.13 4.28
C LYS A 13 -11.86 -3.75 2.91
N LYS A 14 -10.86 -3.84 2.04
CA LYS A 14 -10.92 -4.50 0.74
C LYS A 14 -9.59 -5.21 0.52
N TYR A 15 -9.64 -6.50 0.23
CA TYR A 15 -8.46 -7.31 -0.10
C TYR A 15 -8.78 -8.18 -1.30
N ARG A 16 -7.88 -8.20 -2.28
CA ARG A 16 -7.91 -9.10 -3.43
C ARG A 16 -6.49 -9.42 -3.83
N CYS A 17 -6.14 -10.69 -3.82
CA CYS A 17 -4.85 -11.21 -4.27
C CYS A 17 -5.13 -12.56 -4.92
N ASP A 18 -5.33 -12.56 -6.24
CA ASP A 18 -5.81 -13.75 -6.95
C ASP A 18 -4.71 -14.82 -7.07
N ARG A 19 -3.45 -14.39 -7.10
CA ARG A 19 -2.26 -15.25 -7.16
C ARG A 19 -1.20 -14.74 -6.18
N PRO A 20 -0.49 -15.63 -5.46
CA PRO A 20 0.64 -15.23 -4.63
C PRO A 20 1.70 -14.52 -5.49
N MET A 21 2.05 -13.29 -5.12
CA MET A 21 3.06 -12.50 -5.83
C MET A 21 4.07 -11.92 -4.83
N PRO A 22 5.39 -12.07 -5.08
CA PRO A 22 6.41 -11.36 -4.32
C PRO A 22 6.48 -9.90 -4.79
N LEU A 23 6.52 -8.97 -3.84
CA LEU A 23 6.74 -7.54 -4.12
C LEU A 23 8.06 -7.11 -3.49
N GLY A 24 9.07 -6.91 -4.33
CA GLY A 24 10.37 -6.39 -3.91
C GLY A 24 10.30 -4.88 -3.72
N VAL A 25 10.37 -4.40 -2.47
CA VAL A 25 10.26 -2.96 -2.17
C VAL A 25 11.49 -2.43 -1.43
N ASN A 26 11.91 -1.21 -1.78
CA ASN A 26 12.87 -0.47 -0.99
C ASN A 26 12.14 0.15 0.22
N LEU A 27 12.43 -0.35 1.43
CA LEU A 27 11.77 0.12 2.65
C LEU A 27 12.00 1.61 2.95
N ASN A 28 13.15 2.17 2.57
CA ASN A 28 13.41 3.61 2.76
C ASN A 28 12.53 4.45 1.85
N SER A 29 12.35 4.05 0.58
CA SER A 29 11.45 4.70 -0.35
C SER A 29 9.99 4.54 0.08
N LEU A 30 9.57 3.33 0.43
CA LEU A 30 8.21 3.04 0.91
C LEU A 30 7.87 3.89 2.14
N THR A 31 8.79 4.00 3.11
CA THR A 31 8.58 4.81 4.31
C THR A 31 8.37 6.30 3.97
N LYS A 32 9.07 6.84 2.97
CA LYS A 32 8.88 8.23 2.54
C LYS A 32 7.51 8.42 1.91
N VAL A 33 7.09 7.52 1.04
CA VAL A 33 5.79 7.57 0.37
C VAL A 33 4.63 7.40 1.36
N LEU A 34 4.77 6.51 2.36
CA LEU A 34 3.78 6.33 3.43
C LEU A 34 3.59 7.56 4.31
N ARG A 35 4.64 8.38 4.51
CA ARG A 35 4.54 9.64 5.28
C ARG A 35 3.73 10.73 4.60
N CYS A 36 3.36 10.56 3.33
CA CYS A 36 2.48 11.48 2.62
C CYS A 36 0.99 11.26 2.96
N ALA A 37 0.65 10.09 3.51
CA ALA A 37 -0.68 9.80 4.04
C ALA A 37 -0.92 10.54 5.36
N LYS A 38 -2.15 10.98 5.57
CA LYS A 38 -2.65 11.42 6.88
C LYS A 38 -3.15 10.22 7.67
N ASP A 39 -3.24 10.38 8.99
CA ASP A 39 -3.64 9.31 9.92
C ASP A 39 -5.03 8.71 9.64
N ASP A 40 -5.92 9.47 8.98
CA ASP A 40 -7.28 9.06 8.65
C ASP A 40 -7.52 8.78 7.16
N ASP A 41 -6.46 8.84 6.32
CA ASP A 41 -6.57 8.50 4.91
C ASP A 41 -6.75 7.00 4.71
N ILE A 42 -7.51 6.63 3.68
CA ILE A 42 -7.57 5.26 3.19
C ILE A 42 -6.39 5.07 2.24
N CYS A 43 -5.44 4.20 2.62
CA CYS A 43 -4.36 3.75 1.74
C CYS A 43 -4.78 2.50 0.96
N VAL A 44 -4.62 2.52 -0.35
CA VAL A 44 -4.83 1.36 -1.22
C VAL A 44 -3.54 1.07 -1.99
N ILE A 45 -3.08 -0.17 -1.87
CA ILE A 45 -1.89 -0.68 -2.53
C ILE A 45 -2.34 -1.55 -3.72
N LYS A 46 -1.77 -1.30 -4.90
CA LYS A 46 -2.05 -2.08 -6.12
C LYS A 46 -0.75 -2.43 -6.82
N ALA A 47 -0.67 -3.66 -7.31
CA ALA A 47 0.38 -4.13 -8.19
C ALA A 47 -0.26 -5.03 -9.26
N SER A 48 0.26 -4.96 -10.48
CA SER A 48 -0.10 -5.89 -11.55
C SER A 48 0.74 -7.16 -11.43
N ASP A 49 0.30 -8.26 -12.06
CA ASP A 49 0.95 -9.58 -11.94
C ASP A 49 2.44 -9.58 -12.38
N ASP A 50 2.81 -8.73 -13.34
CA ASP A 50 4.19 -8.57 -13.84
C ASP A 50 4.80 -7.21 -13.44
N ALA A 51 4.31 -6.58 -12.36
CA ALA A 51 4.65 -5.19 -12.08
C ALA A 51 6.02 -5.02 -11.43
N ASP A 52 6.83 -4.15 -12.06
CA ASP A 52 8.02 -3.54 -11.47
C ASP A 52 7.70 -2.32 -10.57
N ILE A 53 6.42 -1.91 -10.53
CA ILE A 53 5.94 -0.68 -9.91
C ILE A 53 4.82 -1.00 -8.91
N LEU A 54 4.90 -0.39 -7.72
CA LEU A 54 3.88 -0.52 -6.69
C LEU A 54 3.08 0.78 -6.61
N HIS A 55 1.80 0.74 -6.96
CA HIS A 55 0.94 1.91 -6.88
C HIS A 55 0.37 2.07 -5.47
N LEU A 56 0.56 3.25 -4.87
CA LEU A 56 -0.06 3.64 -3.61
C LEU A 56 -1.02 4.80 -3.85
N THR A 57 -2.26 4.65 -3.41
CA THR A 57 -3.29 5.69 -3.50
C THR A 57 -3.81 6.04 -2.11
N TYR A 58 -3.93 7.34 -1.84
CA TYR A 58 -4.43 7.87 -0.57
C TYR A 58 -5.70 8.68 -0.82
N GLU A 59 -6.79 8.26 -0.17
CA GLU A 59 -8.09 8.90 -0.25
C GLU A 59 -8.46 9.49 1.12
N ALA A 60 -8.68 10.81 1.16
CA ALA A 60 -9.07 11.48 2.39
C ALA A 60 -10.52 11.15 2.76
N LYS A 61 -10.78 10.85 4.03
CA LYS A 61 -12.12 10.44 4.48
C LYS A 61 -13.17 11.57 4.39
N ASN A 62 -12.74 12.82 4.55
CA ASN A 62 -13.62 13.99 4.71
C ASN A 62 -13.41 15.06 3.63
N SER A 63 -12.70 14.75 2.54
CA SER A 63 -12.35 15.70 1.49
C SER A 63 -12.15 14.95 0.18
N ASP A 64 -12.42 15.59 -0.96
CA ASP A 64 -12.13 15.02 -2.30
C ASP A 64 -10.64 15.00 -2.66
N ARG A 65 -9.75 14.99 -1.67
CA ARG A 65 -8.31 14.91 -1.90
C ARG A 65 -7.93 13.47 -2.23
N PHE A 66 -7.33 13.30 -3.40
CA PHE A 66 -6.73 12.05 -3.85
C PHE A 66 -5.25 12.27 -4.15
N ALA A 67 -4.39 11.35 -3.70
CA ALA A 67 -2.96 11.35 -4.02
C ALA A 67 -2.53 9.97 -4.51
N GLU A 68 -1.63 9.94 -5.49
CA GLU A 68 -1.15 8.72 -6.14
C GLU A 68 0.38 8.76 -6.24
N TYR A 69 1.01 7.61 -6.01
CA TYR A 69 2.44 7.40 -6.06
C TYR A 69 2.75 6.06 -6.74
N GLU A 70 3.88 6.02 -7.45
CA GLU A 70 4.45 4.89 -8.18
C GLU A 70 5.85 4.56 -7.67
#